data_AF-A0A9E5APG1-F1
#
_entry.id   AF-A0A9E5APG1-F1
#
_cell.length_a   1.000
_cell.length_b   1.000
_cell.length_c   1.000
_cell.angle_alpha   90.00
_cell.angle_beta   90.00
_cell.angle_gamma   90.00
#
_symmetry.space_group_name_H-M   'P 1'
#
loop_
_entity.id
_entity.type
_entity.pdbx_description
1 polymer ?
#
loop_
_entity_poly.entity_id
_entity_poly.type
_entity_poly.pdbx_seq_one_letter_code
_entity_poly.pdbx_strand_id
1 'polypeptide(L)'
;MSDIFVRHRLADDFSLYLHRPTASDASMAPPGCEAFYVLAPIPNDLSNVGWHAHHASFKDAIYRRLEQTVLPGLREHIVTDFAFDSRYFAGRL
;
A
#
# COMPACT_ATOMS: atom_id res chain seq x y z
N MET A 1 -15.23 -6.33 2.38
CA MET A 1 -15.00 -6.25 3.85
C MET A 1 -15.08 -7.62 4.54
N SER A 2 -16.08 -8.46 4.27
CA SER A 2 -16.23 -9.77 4.95
C SER A 2 -15.04 -10.73 4.76
N ASP A 3 -14.31 -10.66 3.65
CA ASP A 3 -13.14 -11.54 3.43
C ASP A 3 -11.95 -11.24 4.35
N ILE A 4 -11.68 -9.96 4.61
CA ILE A 4 -10.58 -9.50 5.47
C ILE A 4 -10.89 -9.79 6.96
N PHE A 5 -12.15 -9.62 7.38
CA PHE A 5 -12.55 -9.71 8.79
C PHE A 5 -13.15 -11.08 9.22
N VAL A 6 -13.65 -11.88 8.28
CA VAL A 6 -14.32 -13.18 8.60
C VAL A 6 -13.59 -14.37 7.99
N ARG A 7 -13.01 -14.22 6.78
CA ARG A 7 -12.41 -15.35 6.05
C ARG A 7 -10.89 -15.34 6.04
N HIS A 8 -10.25 -14.34 6.64
CA HIS A 8 -8.80 -14.21 6.69
C HIS A 8 -8.12 -14.31 5.32
N ARG A 9 -8.84 -13.87 4.27
CA ARG A 9 -8.36 -13.87 2.90
C ARG A 9 -8.14 -12.44 2.45
N LEU A 10 -6.99 -12.21 1.83
CA LEU A 10 -6.71 -11.03 1.04
C LEU A 10 -7.76 -10.94 -0.06
N ALA A 11 -8.78 -10.12 0.17
CA ALA A 11 -9.83 -9.89 -0.82
C ALA A 11 -9.21 -9.25 -2.05
N ASP A 12 -9.52 -9.74 -3.26
CA ASP A 12 -9.04 -9.13 -4.51
C ASP A 12 -9.58 -7.71 -4.75
N ASP A 13 -10.59 -7.30 -3.95
CA ASP A 13 -11.24 -5.99 -4.01
C ASP A 13 -11.01 -5.22 -2.70
N PHE A 14 -9.76 -4.81 -2.46
CA PHE A 14 -9.38 -3.98 -1.31
C PHE A 14 -9.51 -2.50 -1.63
N SER A 15 -10.01 -1.75 -0.65
CA SER A 15 -10.09 -0.29 -0.72
C SER A 15 -8.73 0.32 -0.43
N LEU A 16 -8.32 1.29 -1.25
CA LEU A 16 -7.08 2.05 -1.07
C LEU A 16 -7.39 3.50 -0.78
N TYR A 17 -6.73 4.05 0.23
CA TYR A 17 -6.60 5.50 0.38
C TYR A 17 -5.28 5.93 -0.25
N LEU A 18 -5.36 6.73 -1.32
CA LEU A 18 -4.20 7.27 -2.03
C LEU A 18 -4.09 8.77 -1.76
N HIS A 19 -2.91 9.22 -1.35
CA HIS A 19 -2.62 10.63 -1.13
C HIS A 19 -1.45 11.10 -1.98
N ARG A 20 -1.63 12.23 -2.68
CA ARG A 20 -0.62 12.87 -3.54
C ARG A 20 -0.28 14.28 -3.02
N PRO A 21 0.64 14.44 -2.07
CA PRO A 21 0.99 15.75 -1.51
C PRO A 21 1.52 16.73 -2.56
N THR A 22 2.18 16.24 -3.62
CA THR A 22 2.69 17.08 -4.71
C THR A 22 1.61 17.78 -5.52
N ALA A 23 0.34 17.39 -5.37
CA ALA A 23 -0.78 18.14 -5.93
C ALA A 23 -0.89 19.56 -5.34
N SER A 24 -0.54 19.71 -4.06
CA SER A 24 -0.66 20.97 -3.32
C SER A 24 0.69 21.62 -3.06
N ASP A 25 1.76 20.83 -2.93
CA ASP A 25 3.11 21.32 -2.68
C ASP A 25 4.14 20.56 -3.52
N ALA A 26 4.60 21.17 -4.61
CA ALA A 26 5.58 20.58 -5.51
C ALA A 26 6.96 20.34 -4.86
N SER A 27 7.27 20.97 -3.72
CA SER A 27 8.55 20.76 -3.02
C SER A 27 8.65 19.39 -2.32
N MET A 28 7.53 18.67 -2.22
CA MET A 28 7.44 17.34 -1.59
C MET A 28 8.06 16.22 -2.45
N ALA A 29 8.53 16.53 -3.66
CA ALA A 29 9.30 15.61 -4.51
C ALA A 29 10.35 16.39 -5.32
N PRO A 30 11.39 15.72 -5.86
CA PRO A 30 12.32 16.33 -6.81
C PRO A 30 11.60 16.90 -8.05
N PRO A 31 12.21 17.87 -8.76
CA PRO A 31 11.63 18.41 -9.99
C PRO A 31 11.31 17.31 -11.01
N GLY A 32 10.07 17.28 -11.51
CA GLY A 32 9.59 16.26 -12.46
C GLY A 32 9.13 14.95 -11.82
N CYS A 33 9.16 14.82 -10.48
CA CYS A 33 8.66 13.66 -9.75
C CYS A 33 7.37 13.98 -8.98
N GLU A 34 6.61 12.94 -8.64
CA GLU A 34 5.48 13.01 -7.72
C GLU A 34 5.74 12.11 -6.52
N ALA A 35 5.19 12.48 -5.36
CA ALA A 35 5.21 11.65 -4.16
C ALA A 35 3.79 11.13 -3.89
N PHE A 36 3.70 9.88 -3.48
CA PHE A 36 2.44 9.23 -3.12
C PHE A 36 2.63 8.40 -1.84
N TYR A 37 1.61 8.35 -1.00
CA TYR A 37 1.50 7.28 -0.01
C TYR A 37 0.12 6.64 -0.09
N VAL A 38 0.07 5.35 0.25
CA VAL A 38 -1.13 4.54 0.16
C VAL A 38 -1.38 3.87 1.50
N LEU A 39 -2.62 3.91 1.97
CA LEU A 39 -3.08 3.12 3.10
C LEU A 39 -4.05 2.04 2.60
N ALA A 40 -3.75 0.80 2.95
CA ALA A 40 -4.58 -0.36 2.66
C ALA A 40 -4.95 -1.06 3.97
N PRO A 41 -6.23 -1.45 4.16
CA PRO A 41 -6.64 -2.19 5.35
C PRO A 41 -6.07 -3.61 5.30
N ILE A 42 -5.45 -4.03 6.39
CA ILE A 42 -4.94 -5.40 6.57
C ILE A 42 -5.58 -6.04 7.81
N PRO A 43 -5.78 -7.38 7.83
CA PRO A 43 -6.10 -8.09 9.06
C PRO A 43 -5.09 -7.79 10.17
N ASN A 44 -5.56 -7.63 11.41
CA ASN A 44 -4.68 -7.43 12.56
C ASN A 44 -3.87 -8.71 12.89
N ASP A 45 -2.83 -8.58 13.71
CA ASP A 45 -1.94 -9.70 14.06
C ASP A 45 -2.64 -10.86 14.81
N LEU A 46 -3.82 -10.64 15.39
CA LEU A 46 -4.63 -11.69 16.04
C LEU A 46 -5.25 -12.68 15.03
N SER A 47 -5.23 -12.34 13.74
CA SER A 47 -5.76 -13.18 12.66
C SER A 47 -4.92 -14.43 12.36
N ASN A 48 -3.70 -14.55 12.90
CA ASN A 48 -2.74 -15.64 12.66
C ASN A 48 -2.40 -15.89 11.17
N VAL A 49 -2.62 -14.91 10.29
CA VAL A 49 -2.49 -15.03 8.81
C VAL A 49 -1.04 -15.03 8.32
N GLY A 50 -0.04 -14.86 9.20
CA GLY A 50 1.37 -14.92 8.77
C GLY A 50 1.72 -13.89 7.69
N TRP A 51 1.28 -12.64 7.87
CA TRP A 51 1.38 -11.54 6.88
C TRP A 51 2.78 -11.33 6.29
N HIS A 52 3.84 -11.65 7.03
CA HIS A 52 5.20 -11.52 6.52
C HIS A 52 5.41 -12.24 5.17
N ALA A 53 4.82 -13.41 4.98
CA ALA A 53 4.93 -14.15 3.71
C ALA A 53 4.15 -13.48 2.56
N HIS A 54 3.15 -12.66 2.89
CA HIS A 54 2.23 -12.05 1.93
C HIS A 54 2.54 -10.58 1.61
N HIS A 55 3.42 -9.93 2.39
CA HIS A 55 3.70 -8.48 2.27
C HIS A 55 4.14 -8.10 0.85
N ALA A 56 5.11 -8.83 0.28
CA ALA A 56 5.59 -8.57 -1.08
C ALA A 56 4.50 -8.76 -2.14
N SER A 57 3.73 -9.85 -2.06
CA SER A 57 2.63 -10.12 -3.00
C SER A 57 1.50 -9.10 -2.90
N PHE A 58 1.23 -8.59 -1.69
CA PHE A 58 0.20 -7.56 -1.50
C PHE A 58 0.65 -6.22 -2.01
N LYS A 59 1.91 -5.85 -1.79
CA LYS A 59 2.50 -4.63 -2.38
C LYS A 59 2.39 -4.65 -3.91
N ASP A 60 2.70 -5.79 -4.55
CA ASP A 60 2.52 -5.95 -6.00
C ASP A 60 1.04 -5.84 -6.43
N ALA A 61 0.11 -6.41 -5.65
CA ALA A 61 -1.32 -6.28 -5.92
C ALA A 61 -1.78 -4.81 -5.84
N ILE A 62 -1.28 -4.04 -4.87
CA ILE A 62 -1.56 -2.60 -4.75
C ILE A 62 -1.02 -1.87 -5.98
N TYR A 63 0.23 -2.10 -6.38
CA TYR A 63 0.79 -1.46 -7.57
C TYR A 63 -0.02 -1.77 -8.82
N ARG A 64 -0.35 -3.04 -9.04
CA ARG A 64 -1.17 -3.46 -10.17
C ARG A 64 -2.53 -2.75 -10.19
N ARG A 65 -3.18 -2.64 -9.03
CA ARG A 65 -4.48 -1.97 -8.91
C ARG A 65 -4.39 -0.50 -9.25
N LEU A 66 -3.38 0.21 -8.72
CA LEU A 66 -3.15 1.62 -9.00
C LEU A 66 -2.82 1.85 -10.47
N GLU A 67 -1.99 0.99 -11.05
CA GLU A 67 -1.58 1.06 -12.46
C GLU A 67 -2.74 0.87 -13.43
N GLN A 68 -3.66 -0.06 -13.11
CA GLN A 68 -4.86 -0.31 -13.88
C GLN A 68 -5.95 0.77 -13.74
N THR A 69 -5.78 1.74 -12.83
CA THR A 69 -6.84 2.71 -12.52
C THR A 69 -6.38 4.15 -12.67
N VAL A 70 -5.54 4.63 -11.76
CA VAL A 70 -5.26 6.06 -11.57
C VAL A 70 -3.81 6.44 -11.85
N LEU A 71 -2.88 5.48 -11.89
CA LEU A 71 -1.45 5.71 -12.11
C LEU A 71 -0.87 4.80 -13.22
N PRO A 72 -1.31 4.94 -14.49
CA PRO A 72 -0.79 4.13 -15.59
C PRO A 72 0.74 4.19 -15.68
N GLY A 73 1.38 3.03 -15.85
CA GLY A 73 2.85 2.92 -15.90
C GLY A 73 3.55 3.07 -14.54
N LEU A 74 2.83 3.03 -13.41
CA LEU A 74 3.37 3.21 -12.06
C LEU A 74 4.69 2.45 -11.86
N ARG A 75 4.72 1.13 -12.09
CA ARG A 75 5.89 0.30 -11.79
C ARG A 75 7.14 0.66 -12.60
N GLU A 76 6.98 1.21 -13.80
CA GLU A 76 8.10 1.68 -14.63
C GLU A 76 8.69 3.01 -14.12
N HIS A 77 7.93 3.76 -13.32
CA HIS A 77 8.29 5.10 -12.85
C HIS A 77 8.61 5.15 -11.35
N ILE A 78 8.63 4.00 -10.64
CA ILE A 78 9.04 3.95 -9.24
C ILE A 78 10.55 4.22 -9.15
N VAL A 79 10.91 5.37 -8.58
CA VAL A 79 12.30 5.71 -8.23
C VAL A 79 12.70 5.11 -6.88
N THR A 80 11.79 5.16 -5.91
CA THR A 80 11.96 4.59 -4.57
C THR A 80 10.60 4.26 -3.98
N ASP A 81 10.55 3.23 -3.13
CA ASP A 81 9.36 2.87 -2.38
C ASP A 81 9.72 2.40 -0.96
N PHE A 82 8.75 2.54 -0.05
CA PHE A 82 8.86 2.03 1.31
C PHE A 82 7.49 1.58 1.79
N ALA A 83 7.42 0.43 2.45
CA ALA A 83 6.18 -0.14 2.96
C ALA A 83 6.42 -0.71 4.37
N PHE A 84 5.41 -0.56 5.23
CA PHE A 84 5.43 -1.01 6.62
C PHE A 84 4.02 -1.41 7.07
N ASP A 85 3.95 -2.21 8.13
CA ASP A 85 2.70 -2.69 8.74
C ASP A 85 2.66 -2.38 10.26
N SER A 86 1.67 -2.92 10.97
CA SER A 86 1.50 -2.73 12.41
C SER A 86 2.71 -3.14 13.25
N ARG A 87 3.51 -4.13 12.79
CA ARG A 87 4.68 -4.62 13.55
C ARG A 87 5.87 -3.69 13.47
N TYR A 88 5.98 -2.87 12.43
CA TYR A 88 6.99 -1.81 12.37
C TYR A 88 6.91 -0.88 13.58
N PHE A 89 5.71 -0.68 14.12
CA PHE A 89 5.46 0.12 15.31
C PHE A 89 5.61 -0.67 16.62
N ALA A 90 5.41 -1.99 16.60
CA ALA A 90 5.40 -2.84 17.80
C ALA A 90 6.76 -2.92 18.54
N GLY A 91 7.87 -2.58 17.88
CA GLY A 91 9.21 -2.55 18.49
C GLY A 91 9.75 -1.14 18.78
N ARG A 92 8.93 -0.09 18.64
CA ARG A 92 9.35 1.32 18.77
C ARG A 92 8.53 2.12 19.81
N LEU A 93 7.70 1.44 20.59
CA LEU A 93 6.94 1.98 21.72
C LEU A 93 7.25 1.19 22.99
#